data_AF-A0A165ERB2-F1
#
_entry.id   AF-A0A165ERB2-F1
#
_cell.length_a   1.000
_cell.length_b   1.000
_cell.length_c   1.000
_cell.angle_alpha   90.00
_cell.angle_beta   90.00
_cell.angle_gamma   90.00
#
_symmetry.space_group_name_H-M   'P 1'
#
loop_
_entity.id
_entity.type
_entity.pdbx_description
1 polymer ?
#
loop_
_entity_poly.entity_id
_entity_poly.type
_entity_poly.pdbx_seq_one_letter_code
_entity_poly.pdbx_strand_id
1 'polypeptide(L)'
;LLDVVDAVSYLHNHPKGPVIHGDLKGVTNHCALQNNILIDLGEKRLIARVTDFGLAHIMESTLQDGMTTTSTAFQGNSRWMAFERMLPSEYGLRQAAAKSKASDVFELMRTFFQILTGRLPFHGKSDIEAMVAVVQRQNPERPTDHCRDLDDLRWNLMLQAWSDIREERPSLMEVQHDIAESLRLERLLLVCDI
;
A
#
# COMPACT_ATOMS: atom_id res chain seq x y z
N LEU A 1 -0.22 -3.78 11.20
CA LEU A 1 0.02 -4.33 9.85
C LEU A 1 -0.92 -5.49 9.55
N LEU A 2 -0.95 -6.56 10.38
CA LEU A 2 -1.80 -7.73 10.15
C LEU A 2 -3.30 -7.39 9.95
N ASP A 3 -3.88 -6.54 10.78
CA ASP A 3 -5.28 -6.11 10.63
C ASP A 3 -5.57 -5.49 9.24
N VAL A 4 -4.60 -4.78 8.66
CA VAL A 4 -4.72 -4.15 7.34
C VAL A 4 -4.68 -5.22 6.25
N VAL A 5 -3.77 -6.20 6.36
CA VAL A 5 -3.72 -7.34 5.42
C VAL A 5 -5.02 -8.13 5.45
N ASP A 6 -5.53 -8.41 6.65
CA ASP A 6 -6.78 -9.15 6.83
C ASP A 6 -7.97 -8.40 6.22
N ALA A 7 -8.03 -7.08 6.40
CA ALA A 7 -9.06 -6.24 5.79
C ALA A 7 -8.98 -6.25 4.25
N VAL A 8 -7.78 -6.08 3.66
CA VAL A 8 -7.62 -6.11 2.19
C VAL A 8 -7.91 -7.51 1.64
N SER A 9 -7.50 -8.56 2.35
CA SER A 9 -7.82 -9.95 2.00
C SER A 9 -9.32 -10.21 2.01
N TYR A 10 -10.04 -9.67 3.01
CA TYR A 10 -11.50 -9.73 3.05
C TYR A 10 -12.13 -9.03 1.84
N LEU A 11 -11.66 -7.83 1.46
CA LEU A 11 -12.15 -7.11 0.29
C LEU A 11 -11.91 -7.92 -1.00
N HIS A 12 -10.71 -8.46 -1.19
CA HIS A 12 -10.32 -9.22 -2.38
C HIS A 12 -11.08 -10.55 -2.53
N ASN A 13 -11.54 -11.12 -1.42
CA ASN A 13 -12.27 -12.39 -1.38
C ASN A 13 -13.77 -12.21 -1.08
N HIS A 14 -14.30 -11.00 -1.25
CA HIS A 14 -15.69 -10.72 -0.95
C HIS A 14 -16.63 -11.63 -1.80
N PRO A 15 -17.65 -12.28 -1.20
CA PRO A 15 -18.42 -13.35 -1.87
C PRO A 15 -19.16 -12.93 -3.14
N LYS A 16 -19.49 -11.64 -3.26
CA LYS A 16 -20.19 -11.08 -4.43
C LYS A 16 -19.24 -10.67 -5.58
N GLY A 17 -17.95 -10.94 -5.42
CA GLY A 17 -16.89 -10.50 -6.32
C GLY A 17 -15.85 -9.66 -5.58
N PRO A 18 -14.59 -9.64 -6.08
CA PRO A 18 -13.50 -8.94 -5.44
C PRO A 18 -13.76 -7.43 -5.39
N VAL A 19 -13.58 -6.84 -4.22
CA VAL A 19 -13.55 -5.38 -4.05
C VAL A 19 -12.09 -4.94 -4.05
N ILE A 20 -11.72 -4.09 -5.02
CA ILE A 20 -10.38 -3.49 -5.09
C ILE A 20 -10.41 -2.15 -4.35
N HIS A 21 -9.53 -1.98 -3.38
CA HIS A 21 -9.47 -0.73 -2.62
C HIS A 21 -9.03 0.42 -3.53
N GLY A 22 -7.86 0.29 -4.15
CA GLY A 22 -7.27 1.22 -5.12
C GLY A 22 -7.04 2.63 -4.60
N ASP A 23 -6.67 2.78 -3.32
CA ASP A 23 -6.13 4.03 -2.76
C ASP A 23 -5.47 3.72 -1.40
N LEU A 24 -4.75 2.60 -1.27
CA LEU A 24 -4.16 2.26 0.04
C LEU A 24 -2.98 3.22 0.33
N LYS A 25 -3.11 4.01 1.40
CA LYS A 25 -2.11 5.00 1.81
C LYS A 25 -2.14 5.27 3.31
N GLY A 26 -0.98 5.66 3.85
CA GLY A 26 -0.85 6.14 5.22
C GLY A 26 -0.92 7.67 5.31
N VAL A 27 -0.71 8.21 6.51
CA VAL A 27 -0.92 9.64 6.83
C VAL A 27 -0.01 10.56 6.01
N THR A 28 -0.56 11.50 5.25
CA THR A 28 0.26 12.49 4.52
C THR A 28 0.58 13.73 5.37
N ASN A 29 1.73 14.37 5.09
CA ASN A 29 2.25 15.49 5.88
C ASN A 29 1.45 16.80 5.72
N HIS A 30 0.47 16.86 4.81
CA HIS A 30 -0.22 18.10 4.43
C HIS A 30 -1.68 18.15 4.88
N CYS A 31 -2.23 17.03 5.32
CA CYS A 31 -3.48 16.96 6.04
C CYS A 31 -3.62 15.59 6.68
N ALA A 32 -3.83 15.52 7.99
CA ALA A 32 -4.26 14.29 8.67
C ALA A 32 -5.61 13.73 8.13
N LEU A 33 -6.23 14.43 7.17
CA LEU A 33 -7.47 14.09 6.49
C LEU A 33 -7.31 13.13 5.29
N GLN A 34 -6.10 12.69 4.95
CA GLN A 34 -5.88 11.72 3.86
C GLN A 34 -5.16 10.45 4.36
N ASN A 35 -5.79 9.72 5.27
CA ASN A 35 -5.30 8.45 5.78
C ASN A 35 -6.40 7.39 5.64
N ASN A 36 -6.10 6.28 4.98
CA ASN A 36 -7.07 5.20 4.77
C ASN A 36 -6.92 4.07 5.79
N ILE A 37 -6.08 4.27 6.83
CA ILE A 37 -5.88 3.34 7.95
C ILE A 37 -6.16 4.07 9.27
N LEU A 38 -7.31 3.80 9.87
CA LEU A 38 -7.69 4.35 11.17
C LEU A 38 -7.28 3.41 12.31
N ILE A 39 -7.00 3.96 13.47
CA ILE A 39 -6.71 3.18 14.68
C ILE A 39 -7.91 3.26 15.62
N ASP A 40 -8.46 2.09 15.94
CA ASP A 40 -9.59 1.92 16.87
C ASP A 40 -9.11 1.34 18.21
N LEU A 41 -9.78 1.76 19.28
CA LEU A 41 -9.53 1.28 20.64
C LEU A 41 -10.34 -0.01 20.87
N GLY A 42 -9.76 -1.14 20.47
CA GLY A 42 -10.32 -2.45 20.80
C GLY A 42 -10.20 -2.76 22.29
N GLU A 43 -11.05 -3.67 22.80
CA GLU A 43 -11.11 -4.02 24.22
C GLU A 43 -9.77 -4.53 24.80
N LYS A 44 -8.95 -5.19 23.96
CA LYS A 44 -7.70 -5.85 24.38
C LYS A 44 -6.44 -5.25 23.75
N ARG A 45 -6.58 -4.56 22.61
CA ARG A 45 -5.47 -3.98 21.84
C ARG A 45 -6.00 -2.94 20.87
N LEU A 46 -5.10 -2.10 20.36
CA LEU A 46 -5.35 -1.26 19.20
C LEU A 46 -5.64 -2.13 17.97
N ILE A 47 -6.62 -1.71 17.16
CA ILE A 47 -7.04 -2.40 15.93
C ILE A 47 -6.92 -1.40 14.78
N ALA A 48 -6.19 -1.76 13.73
CA ALA A 48 -6.17 -0.94 12.51
C ALA A 48 -7.38 -1.29 11.62
N ARG A 49 -8.07 -0.27 11.10
CA ARG A 49 -9.24 -0.41 10.23
C ARG A 49 -8.99 0.31 8.91
N VAL A 50 -9.29 -0.37 7.81
CA VAL A 50 -9.20 0.20 6.46
C VAL A 50 -10.51 0.93 6.14
N THR A 51 -10.41 2.18 5.65
CA THR A 51 -11.55 3.04 5.27
C THR A 51 -11.48 3.44 3.79
N ASP A 52 -12.50 4.14 3.31
CA ASP A 52 -12.54 4.80 1.99
C ASP A 52 -12.42 3.83 0.81
N PHE A 53 -12.69 2.54 1.06
CA PHE A 53 -12.87 1.52 0.04
C PHE A 53 -14.22 1.71 -0.67
N GLY A 54 -14.24 1.57 -2.00
CA GLY A 54 -15.48 1.57 -2.78
C GLY A 54 -15.93 2.93 -3.33
N LEU A 55 -15.39 4.08 -2.90
CA LEU A 55 -15.71 5.38 -3.51
C LEU A 55 -15.23 5.50 -4.97
N ALA A 56 -14.15 4.82 -5.31
CA ALA A 56 -13.58 4.83 -6.66
C ALA A 56 -14.44 4.09 -7.72
N HIS A 57 -15.27 3.11 -7.32
CA HIS A 57 -16.10 2.35 -8.28
C HIS A 57 -17.32 3.16 -8.77
N ILE A 58 -17.77 4.14 -7.98
CA ILE A 58 -18.93 5.01 -8.31
C ILE A 58 -18.48 6.19 -9.19
N MET A 59 -17.27 6.71 -9.01
CA MET A 59 -16.74 7.78 -9.85
C MET A 59 -16.32 7.30 -11.24
N GLU A 60 -15.85 6.04 -11.36
CA GLU A 60 -15.41 5.44 -12.63
C GLU A 60 -16.57 5.13 -13.60
N SER A 61 -17.77 4.83 -13.08
CA SER A 61 -18.95 4.64 -13.93
C SER A 61 -19.57 5.94 -14.44
N THR A 62 -19.25 7.07 -13.81
CA THR A 62 -19.86 8.38 -14.11
C THR A 62 -18.97 9.25 -15.01
N LEU A 63 -17.67 8.96 -15.09
CA LEU A 63 -16.70 9.72 -15.87
C LEU A 63 -15.95 8.79 -16.83
N GLN A 64 -16.49 8.64 -18.03
CA GLN A 64 -15.91 7.81 -19.11
C GLN A 64 -14.54 8.29 -19.64
N ASP A 65 -14.09 9.48 -19.22
CA ASP A 65 -12.83 10.07 -19.65
C ASP A 65 -11.81 10.05 -18.51
N GLY A 66 -10.58 9.60 -18.80
CA GLY A 66 -9.48 9.28 -17.88
C GLY A 66 -8.96 10.38 -16.94
N MET A 67 -9.82 11.12 -16.25
CA MET A 67 -9.51 12.21 -15.33
C MET A 67 -9.34 11.77 -13.87
N THR A 68 -9.82 10.60 -13.44
CA THR A 68 -9.90 10.21 -12.01
C THR A 68 -8.57 9.75 -11.40
N THR A 69 -7.78 8.95 -12.10
CA THR A 69 -6.40 8.61 -11.66
C THR A 69 -5.49 9.83 -11.68
N THR A 70 -5.71 10.69 -12.66
CA THR A 70 -4.96 11.93 -12.88
C THR A 70 -5.20 12.88 -11.70
N SER A 71 -6.46 13.09 -11.29
CA SER A 71 -6.77 13.98 -10.16
C SER A 71 -6.25 13.48 -8.81
N THR A 72 -6.30 12.17 -8.55
CA THR A 72 -5.78 11.58 -7.30
C THR A 72 -4.25 11.59 -7.25
N ALA A 73 -3.58 11.27 -8.37
CA ALA A 73 -2.12 11.40 -8.47
C ALA A 73 -1.66 12.86 -8.27
N PHE A 74 -2.38 13.82 -8.86
CA PHE A 74 -2.12 15.26 -8.70
C PHE A 74 -2.45 15.81 -7.30
N GLN A 75 -3.16 15.06 -6.47
CA GLN A 75 -3.44 15.40 -5.07
C GLN A 75 -2.41 14.84 -4.07
N GLY A 76 -1.26 14.33 -4.56
CA GLY A 76 -0.16 13.85 -3.73
C GLY A 76 -0.19 12.34 -3.43
N ASN A 77 -1.14 11.57 -3.98
CA ASN A 77 -1.22 10.12 -3.79
C ASN A 77 -0.22 9.33 -4.66
N SER A 78 0.47 9.99 -5.60
CA SER A 78 1.39 9.36 -6.55
C SER A 78 2.45 8.49 -5.87
N ARG A 79 2.88 8.84 -4.65
CA ARG A 79 3.91 8.13 -3.85
C ARG A 79 3.56 6.67 -3.56
N TRP A 80 2.27 6.36 -3.38
CA TRP A 80 1.81 5.00 -3.07
C TRP A 80 1.38 4.24 -4.33
N MET A 81 0.91 4.94 -5.36
CA MET A 81 0.31 4.34 -6.54
C MET A 81 1.24 3.37 -7.26
N ALA A 82 0.68 2.21 -7.64
CA ALA A 82 1.34 1.27 -8.51
C ALA A 82 1.64 1.89 -9.88
N PHE A 83 2.74 1.50 -10.51
CA PHE A 83 3.19 2.07 -11.79
C PHE A 83 2.14 1.95 -12.89
N GLU A 84 1.48 0.79 -12.96
CA GLU A 84 0.42 0.55 -13.92
C GLU A 84 -0.79 1.43 -13.69
N ARG A 85 -1.01 1.97 -12.49
CA ARG A 85 -2.10 2.92 -12.22
C ARG A 85 -1.76 4.34 -12.62
N MET A 86 -0.47 4.69 -12.63
CA MET A 86 0.00 5.97 -13.14
C MET A 86 -0.01 6.02 -14.66
N LEU A 87 0.41 4.94 -15.32
CA LEU A 87 0.49 4.86 -16.79
C LEU A 87 -0.11 3.55 -17.34
N PRO A 88 -1.43 3.34 -17.26
CA PRO A 88 -2.06 2.08 -17.69
C PRO A 88 -1.76 1.66 -19.13
N SER A 89 -1.63 2.62 -20.04
CA SER A 89 -1.32 2.37 -21.45
C SER A 89 0.02 1.68 -21.68
N GLU A 90 1.03 1.95 -20.84
CA GLU A 90 2.34 1.29 -20.93
C GLU A 90 2.29 -0.19 -20.57
N TYR A 91 1.22 -0.63 -19.90
CA TYR A 91 0.95 -2.01 -19.54
C TYR A 91 -0.13 -2.65 -20.41
N GLY A 92 -0.55 -1.97 -21.49
CA GLY A 92 -1.65 -2.42 -22.34
C GLY A 92 -3.01 -2.46 -21.62
N LEU A 93 -3.17 -1.67 -20.55
CA LEU A 93 -4.38 -1.65 -19.73
C LEU A 93 -5.22 -0.38 -19.97
N ARG A 94 -6.52 -0.51 -19.69
CA ARG A 94 -7.40 0.64 -19.44
C ARG A 94 -7.30 1.06 -17.98
N GLN A 95 -7.70 2.29 -17.65
CA GLN A 95 -7.69 2.80 -16.27
C GLN A 95 -8.35 1.83 -15.27
N ALA A 96 -9.55 1.34 -15.60
CA ALA A 96 -10.28 0.38 -14.76
C ALA A 96 -9.53 -0.93 -14.51
N ALA A 97 -8.78 -1.41 -15.51
CA ALA A 97 -8.03 -2.66 -15.40
C ALA A 97 -6.72 -2.49 -14.61
N ALA A 98 -6.16 -1.27 -14.57
CA ALA A 98 -4.98 -0.96 -13.77
C ALA A 98 -5.26 -0.97 -12.27
N LYS A 99 -6.52 -0.71 -11.88
CA LYS A 99 -6.99 -0.93 -10.52
C LYS A 99 -7.28 -2.42 -10.32
N SER A 100 -6.37 -3.12 -9.66
CA SER A 100 -6.39 -4.58 -9.51
C SER A 100 -5.97 -5.05 -8.12
N LYS A 101 -6.09 -6.35 -7.85
CA LYS A 101 -5.54 -6.94 -6.61
C LYS A 101 -4.04 -6.72 -6.51
N ALA A 102 -3.33 -6.79 -7.63
CA ALA A 102 -1.89 -6.59 -7.70
C ALA A 102 -1.50 -5.14 -7.41
N SER A 103 -2.30 -4.16 -7.85
CA SER A 103 -2.05 -2.74 -7.51
C SER A 103 -2.30 -2.46 -6.02
N ASP A 104 -3.31 -3.10 -5.42
CA ASP A 104 -3.55 -3.00 -3.98
C ASP A 104 -2.37 -3.56 -3.16
N VAL A 105 -1.76 -4.69 -3.57
CA VAL A 105 -0.57 -5.24 -2.89
C VAL A 105 0.60 -4.26 -2.94
N PHE A 106 0.82 -3.62 -4.09
CA PHE A 106 1.88 -2.62 -4.26
C PHE A 106 1.68 -1.43 -3.30
N GLU A 107 0.47 -0.86 -3.30
CA GLU A 107 0.09 0.29 -2.48
C GLU A 107 0.08 -0.03 -0.98
N LEU A 108 -0.39 -1.23 -0.62
CA LEU A 108 -0.32 -1.76 0.74
C LEU A 108 1.12 -1.75 1.23
N MET A 109 2.05 -2.20 0.40
CA MET A 109 3.45 -2.29 0.79
C MET A 109 4.14 -0.91 0.88
N ARG A 110 3.77 0.05 0.01
CA ARG A 110 4.15 1.47 0.19
C ARG A 110 3.63 2.05 1.50
N THR A 111 2.44 1.64 1.90
CA THR A 111 1.83 2.05 3.15
C THR A 111 2.54 1.43 4.35
N PHE A 112 2.94 0.17 4.26
CA PHE A 112 3.72 -0.50 5.30
C PHE A 112 5.12 0.09 5.44
N PHE A 113 5.78 0.41 4.34
CA PHE A 113 7.03 1.17 4.35
C PHE A 113 6.88 2.45 5.17
N GLN A 114 5.81 3.20 4.94
CA GLN A 114 5.57 4.42 5.69
C GLN A 114 5.34 4.18 7.18
N ILE A 115 4.52 3.19 7.53
CA ILE A 115 4.22 2.86 8.94
C ILE A 115 5.49 2.44 9.67
N LEU A 116 6.31 1.59 9.05
CA LEU A 116 7.52 1.03 9.66
C LEU A 116 8.62 2.08 9.81
N THR A 117 8.78 2.96 8.82
CA THR A 117 9.87 3.95 8.81
C THR A 117 9.48 5.29 9.43
N GLY A 118 8.18 5.54 9.62
CA GLY A 118 7.65 6.86 9.96
C GLY A 118 7.83 7.90 8.86
N ARG A 119 8.25 7.52 7.65
CA ARG A 119 8.58 8.43 6.53
C ARG A 119 7.70 8.16 5.32
N LEU A 120 7.34 9.22 4.59
CA LEU A 120 6.68 9.07 3.30
C LEU A 120 7.52 8.23 2.33
N PRO A 121 6.90 7.43 1.45
CA PRO A 121 7.61 6.92 0.28
C PRO A 121 8.21 8.10 -0.50
N PHE A 122 9.46 7.93 -0.92
CA PHE A 122 10.26 9.01 -1.53
C PHE A 122 10.48 10.21 -0.59
N HIS A 123 10.79 9.94 0.68
CA HIS A 123 11.15 10.97 1.65
C HIS A 123 12.23 11.92 1.11
N GLY A 124 12.08 13.22 1.39
CA GLY A 124 12.95 14.28 0.88
C GLY A 124 12.63 14.78 -0.53
N LYS A 125 11.79 14.07 -1.31
CA LYS A 125 11.29 14.52 -2.61
C LYS A 125 9.97 15.28 -2.44
N SER A 126 9.77 16.38 -3.17
CA SER A 126 8.47 17.05 -3.34
C SER A 126 7.45 16.13 -4.02
N ASP A 127 6.16 16.49 -4.01
CA ASP A 127 5.12 15.65 -4.63
C ASP A 127 5.32 15.49 -6.15
N ILE A 128 5.82 16.53 -6.82
CA ILE A 128 6.18 16.48 -8.24
C ILE A 128 7.38 15.56 -8.47
N GLU A 129 8.45 15.70 -7.68
CA GLU A 129 9.63 14.84 -7.82
C GLU A 129 9.32 13.37 -7.53
N ALA A 130 8.48 13.10 -6.53
CA ALA A 130 8.01 11.76 -6.22
C ALA A 130 7.14 11.20 -7.35
N MET A 131 6.23 12.02 -7.92
CA MET A 131 5.45 11.63 -9.09
C MET A 131 6.34 11.29 -10.28
N VAL A 132 7.36 12.10 -10.56
CA VAL A 132 8.33 11.85 -11.64
C VAL A 132 9.09 10.54 -11.39
N ALA A 133 9.54 10.28 -10.16
CA ALA A 133 10.21 9.04 -9.79
C ALA A 133 9.31 7.81 -10.02
N VAL A 134 8.02 7.89 -9.65
CA VAL A 134 7.05 6.81 -9.86
C VAL A 134 6.76 6.59 -11.34
N VAL A 135 6.62 7.67 -12.13
CA VAL A 135 6.50 7.60 -13.60
C VAL A 135 7.73 6.94 -14.23
N GLN A 136 8.92 7.18 -13.66
CA GLN A 136 10.17 6.53 -14.06
C GLN A 136 10.35 5.13 -13.44
N ARG A 137 9.30 4.55 -12.85
CA ARG A 137 9.27 3.21 -12.24
C ARG A 137 10.32 2.99 -11.15
N GLN A 138 10.65 4.05 -10.42
CA GLN A 138 11.56 3.96 -9.29
C GLN A 138 10.83 3.55 -8.01
N ASN A 139 11.57 2.93 -7.10
CA ASN A 139 11.12 2.61 -5.75
C ASN A 139 11.78 3.55 -4.72
N PRO A 140 11.16 3.77 -3.54
CA PRO A 140 11.78 4.42 -2.40
C PRO A 140 13.10 3.77 -2.08
N GLU A 141 14.04 4.61 -1.66
CA GLU A 141 15.32 4.15 -1.15
C GLU A 141 15.12 3.53 0.24
N ARG A 142 15.89 2.48 0.53
CA ARG A 142 15.94 1.92 1.88
C ARG A 142 16.51 2.99 2.83
N PRO A 143 15.87 3.26 3.98
CA PRO A 143 16.46 4.12 5.01
C PRO A 143 17.86 3.62 5.38
N THR A 144 18.83 4.53 5.46
CA THR A 144 20.21 4.23 5.83
C THR A 144 20.41 4.11 7.34
N ASP A 145 19.51 4.71 8.12
CA ASP A 145 19.40 4.46 9.54
C ASP A 145 18.76 3.10 9.79
N HIS A 146 19.29 2.35 10.76
CA HIS A 146 18.73 1.06 11.15
C HIS A 146 17.31 1.25 11.69
N CYS A 147 16.32 1.10 10.81
CA CYS A 147 14.93 0.96 11.17
C CYS A 147 14.74 -0.45 11.73
N ARG A 148 14.68 -0.56 13.07
CA ARG A 148 14.59 -1.84 13.80
C ARG A 148 13.51 -2.76 13.22
N ASP A 149 12.41 -2.18 12.77
CA ASP A 149 11.23 -2.93 12.31
C ASP A 149 11.28 -3.29 10.81
N LEU A 150 12.33 -2.88 10.07
CA LEU A 150 12.53 -3.16 8.64
C LEU A 150 13.86 -3.91 8.38
N ASP A 151 13.86 -5.21 8.67
CA ASP A 151 14.97 -6.12 8.37
C ASP A 151 15.09 -6.43 6.85
N ASP A 152 16.12 -7.19 6.50
CA ASP A 152 16.41 -7.55 5.11
C ASP A 152 15.29 -8.41 4.48
N LEU A 153 14.65 -9.26 5.26
CA LEU A 153 13.56 -10.11 4.79
C LEU A 153 12.35 -9.26 4.39
N ARG A 154 11.91 -8.35 5.29
CA ARG A 154 10.80 -7.43 5.00
C ARG A 154 11.15 -6.48 3.87
N TRP A 155 12.40 -6.01 3.79
CA TRP A 155 12.85 -5.18 2.67
C TRP A 155 12.76 -5.94 1.33
N ASN A 156 13.18 -7.20 1.27
CA ASN A 156 13.06 -8.01 0.06
C ASN A 156 11.60 -8.27 -0.32
N LEU A 157 10.73 -8.52 0.66
CA LEU A 157 9.29 -8.63 0.43
C LEU A 157 8.71 -7.31 -0.13
N MET A 158 9.20 -6.16 0.36
CA MET A 158 8.84 -4.86 -0.19
C MET A 158 9.23 -4.73 -1.66
N LEU A 159 10.47 -5.07 -2.00
CA LEU A 159 10.95 -5.04 -3.38
C LEU A 159 10.15 -5.96 -4.30
N GLN A 160 9.80 -7.17 -3.84
CA GLN A 160 8.97 -8.09 -4.62
C GLN A 160 7.56 -7.54 -4.85
N ALA A 161 6.93 -6.98 -3.82
CA ALA A 161 5.62 -6.33 -3.93
C ALA A 161 5.65 -5.08 -4.82
N TRP A 162 6.83 -4.46 -4.99
CA TRP A 162 7.04 -3.35 -5.91
C TRP A 162 7.60 -3.75 -7.27
N SER A 163 7.47 -5.02 -7.67
CA SER A 163 7.84 -5.47 -9.02
C SER A 163 7.03 -4.71 -10.08
N ASP A 164 7.73 -4.35 -11.16
CA ASP A 164 7.13 -3.81 -12.39
C ASP A 164 6.21 -4.85 -13.04
N ILE A 165 6.55 -6.13 -12.91
CA ILE A 165 5.74 -7.26 -13.36
C ILE A 165 4.71 -7.55 -12.28
N ARG A 166 3.45 -7.19 -12.54
CA ARG A 166 2.35 -7.24 -11.56
C ARG A 166 2.12 -8.65 -11.02
N GLU A 167 2.33 -9.64 -11.87
CA GLU A 167 2.07 -11.05 -11.61
C GLU A 167 3.17 -11.69 -10.73
N GLU A 168 4.33 -11.04 -10.57
CA GLU A 168 5.42 -11.49 -9.67
C GLU A 168 5.24 -10.99 -8.23
N ARG A 169 4.31 -10.06 -8.01
CA ARG A 169 4.02 -9.51 -6.69
C ARG A 169 3.45 -10.62 -5.80
N PRO A 170 3.82 -10.65 -4.50
CA PRO A 170 3.37 -11.70 -3.61
C PRO A 170 1.86 -11.62 -3.41
N SER A 171 1.24 -12.76 -3.14
CA SER A 171 -0.14 -12.82 -2.69
C SER A 171 -0.29 -12.19 -1.31
N LEU A 172 -1.50 -11.73 -0.97
CA LEU A 172 -1.79 -11.29 0.39
C LEU A 172 -1.59 -12.39 1.44
N MET A 173 -1.69 -13.66 1.05
CA MET A 173 -1.41 -14.80 1.93
C MET A 173 0.07 -14.88 2.30
N GLU A 174 0.96 -14.68 1.32
CA GLU A 174 2.41 -14.61 1.58
C GLU A 174 2.77 -13.40 2.45
N VAL A 175 2.17 -12.23 2.17
CA VAL A 175 2.35 -11.02 3.01
C VAL A 175 1.83 -11.25 4.44
N GLN A 176 0.68 -11.90 4.59
CA GLN A 176 0.10 -12.22 5.89
C GLN A 176 1.01 -13.17 6.68
N HIS A 177 1.55 -14.19 6.01
CA HIS A 177 2.44 -15.17 6.62
C HIS A 177 3.72 -14.53 7.17
N ASP A 178 4.38 -13.67 6.36
CA ASP A 178 5.59 -12.96 6.77
C ASP A 178 5.37 -12.08 8.02
N ILE A 179 4.27 -11.33 8.04
CA ILE A 179 3.91 -10.46 9.17
C ILE A 179 3.56 -11.26 10.41
N ALA A 180 2.83 -12.38 10.26
CA ALA A 180 2.45 -13.23 11.37
C ALA A 180 3.68 -13.90 12.01
N GLU A 181 4.63 -14.39 11.21
CA GLU A 181 5.87 -14.98 11.71
C GLU A 181 6.75 -13.95 12.41
N SER A 182 6.86 -12.73 11.88
CA SER A 182 7.58 -11.62 12.53
C SER A 182 7.02 -11.34 13.94
N LEU A 183 5.69 -11.21 14.06
CA LEU A 183 5.02 -10.97 15.35
C LEU A 183 5.14 -12.16 16.32
N ARG A 184 5.29 -13.38 15.81
CA ARG A 184 5.50 -14.58 16.63
C ARG A 184 6.90 -14.60 17.21
N LEU A 185 7.91 -14.28 16.39
CA LEU A 185 9.31 -14.22 16.82
C LEU A 185 9.55 -13.10 17.84
N GLU A 186 9.01 -11.91 17.62
CA GLU A 186 9.09 -10.81 18.59
C GLU A 186 8.52 -11.19 19.96
N ARG A 187 7.37 -11.87 19.98
CA ARG A 187 6.77 -12.35 21.24
C ARG A 187 7.61 -13.41 21.92
N LEU A 188 8.22 -14.33 21.17
CA LEU A 188 9.08 -15.36 21.74
C LEU A 188 10.36 -14.76 22.33
N LEU A 189 10.97 -13.79 21.65
CA LEU A 189 12.16 -13.10 22.15
C LEU A 189 11.84 -12.33 23.45
N LEU A 190 10.69 -11.66 23.52
CA LEU A 190 10.23 -10.96 24.74
C LEU A 190 9.94 -11.91 25.92
N VAL A 191 9.62 -13.18 25.66
CA VAL A 191 9.36 -14.19 26.70
C VAL A 191 10.65 -14.89 27.14
N CYS A 192 11.66 -14.96 26.27
CA CYS A 192 12.95 -15.59 26.56
C CYS A 192 13.97 -14.67 27.24
N ASP A 193 13.73 -13.35 27.28
CA ASP A 193 14.54 -12.36 28.00
C ASP A 193 14.18 -12.24 29.51
N ILE A 194 13.72 -13.33 30.15
CA ILE A 194 13.42 -13.44 31.60
C ILE A 194 14.32 -14.48 32.27
#